data_AF-A0A4S8PIZ0-F1
#
_entry.id   AF-A0A4S8PIZ0-F1
#
_cell.length_a   1.000
_cell.length_b   1.000
_cell.length_c   1.000
_cell.angle_alpha   90.00
_cell.angle_beta   90.00
_cell.angle_gamma   90.00
#
_symmetry.space_group_name_H-M   'P 1'
#
loop_
_entity.id
_entity.type
_entity.pdbx_description
1 polymer ?
#
loop_
_entity_poly.entity_id
_entity_poly.type
_entity_poly.pdbx_seq_one_letter_code
_entity_poly.pdbx_strand_id
1 'polypeptide(L)'
;MRHDDITDDQLAAFIDAASRERQVPEETQRLRDAEEMLALKDPHAALKFLEPLLRDHPDHPDVVLLAARAYFKSAQLNKALALSERMVETNPADFYARRLLGRTLQRLGRADEARGHLRLIDEIAE
;
A
#
# COMPACT_ATOMS: atom_id res chain seq x y z
N MET A 1 -49.15 19.89 -9.94
CA MET A 1 -47.83 19.44 -9.44
C MET A 1 -47.62 18.05 -9.99
N ARG A 2 -46.93 17.90 -11.14
CA ARG A 2 -46.65 16.59 -11.72
C ARG A 2 -45.57 15.95 -10.85
N HIS A 3 -45.89 14.83 -10.21
CA HIS A 3 -44.85 13.88 -9.84
C HIS A 3 -44.37 13.28 -11.16
N ASP A 4 -43.16 13.66 -11.57
CA ASP A 4 -42.45 12.95 -12.62
C ASP A 4 -42.04 11.60 -12.01
N ASP A 5 -42.91 10.60 -12.16
CA ASP A 5 -42.64 9.23 -11.73
C ASP A 5 -41.51 8.68 -12.58
N ILE A 6 -40.38 8.37 -11.94
CA ILE A 6 -39.22 7.73 -12.58
C ILE A 6 -39.69 6.39 -13.15
N THR A 7 -39.57 6.21 -14.46
CA THR A 7 -39.93 4.94 -15.10
C THR A 7 -38.91 3.85 -14.77
N ASP A 8 -39.32 2.59 -14.82
CA ASP A 8 -38.43 1.44 -14.58
C ASP A 8 -37.16 1.49 -15.45
N ASP A 9 -37.27 2.00 -16.68
CA ASP A 9 -36.13 2.21 -17.59
C ASP A 9 -35.18 3.32 -17.12
N GLN A 10 -35.71 4.42 -16.57
CA GLN A 10 -34.90 5.49 -15.99
C GLN A 10 -34.22 5.04 -14.70
N LEU A 11 -34.90 4.22 -13.89
CA LEU A 11 -34.34 3.61 -12.70
C LEU A 11 -33.22 2.62 -13.06
N ALA A 12 -33.43 1.77 -14.06
CA ALA A 12 -32.43 0.83 -14.55
C ALA A 12 -31.20 1.55 -15.13
N ALA A 13 -31.40 2.60 -15.92
CA ALA A 13 -30.31 3.43 -16.46
C ALA A 13 -29.53 4.15 -15.35
N PHE A 14 -30.21 4.64 -14.31
CA PHE A 14 -29.56 5.24 -13.15
C PHE A 14 -28.75 4.22 -12.34
N ILE A 15 -29.29 3.01 -12.14
CA ILE A 15 -28.59 1.91 -11.47
C ILE A 15 -27.36 1.50 -12.28
N ASP A 16 -27.46 1.38 -13.60
CA ASP A 16 -26.33 1.00 -14.46
C ASP A 16 -25.25 2.10 -14.50
N ALA A 17 -25.65 3.37 -14.61
CA ALA A 17 -24.73 4.50 -14.52
C ALA A 17 -24.02 4.56 -13.15
N ALA A 18 -24.77 4.41 -12.06
CA ALA A 18 -24.22 4.33 -10.71
C ALA A 18 -23.37 3.07 -10.50
N SER A 19 -23.62 1.98 -11.25
CA SER A 19 -22.82 0.75 -11.21
C SER A 19 -21.50 0.90 -11.97
N ARG A 20 -21.48 1.69 -13.05
CA ARG A 20 -20.25 2.10 -13.75
C ARG A 20 -19.42 3.07 -12.93
N GLU A 21 -20.03 3.99 -12.20
CA GLU A 21 -19.35 4.87 -11.23
C GLU A 21 -18.93 4.13 -9.95
N ARG A 22 -19.63 3.04 -9.57
CA ARG A 22 -19.24 2.10 -8.51
C ARG A 22 -18.23 1.05 -8.96
N GLN A 23 -17.85 0.99 -10.24
CA GLN A 23 -16.70 0.18 -10.60
C GLN A 23 -15.52 0.72 -9.82
N VAL A 24 -15.04 -0.12 -8.90
CA VAL A 24 -13.92 0.25 -8.06
C VAL A 24 -12.77 0.60 -9.00
N PRO A 25 -12.16 1.80 -8.86
CA PRO A 25 -11.05 2.20 -9.73
C PRO A 25 -10.03 1.07 -9.83
N GLU A 26 -9.52 0.82 -11.04
CA GLU A 26 -8.62 -0.30 -11.30
C GLU A 26 -7.41 -0.30 -10.33
N GLU A 27 -6.92 0.88 -9.98
CA GLU A 27 -5.92 1.09 -8.93
C GLU A 27 -6.34 0.51 -7.58
N THR A 28 -7.54 0.84 -7.10
CA THR A 28 -8.07 0.36 -5.83
C THR A 28 -8.26 -1.17 -5.85
N GLN A 29 -8.67 -1.75 -6.99
CA GLN A 29 -8.75 -3.21 -7.10
C GLN A 29 -7.36 -3.85 -7.02
N ARG A 30 -6.38 -3.34 -7.78
CA ARG A 30 -5.00 -3.84 -7.75
C ARG A 30 -4.35 -3.71 -6.36
N LEU A 31 -4.65 -2.65 -5.61
CA LEU A 31 -4.21 -2.50 -4.22
C LEU A 31 -4.79 -3.61 -3.33
N ARG A 32 -6.09 -3.91 -3.46
CA ARG A 32 -6.72 -5.01 -2.72
C ARG A 32 -6.13 -6.38 -3.08
N ASP A 33 -5.94 -6.65 -4.37
CA ASP A 33 -5.33 -7.91 -4.82
C ASP A 33 -3.91 -8.05 -4.25
N ALA A 34 -3.13 -6.96 -4.23
CA ALA A 34 -1.81 -6.95 -3.63
C ALA A 34 -1.82 -7.22 -2.12
N GLU A 35 -2.78 -6.63 -1.39
CA GLU A 35 -2.96 -6.89 0.04
C GLU A 35 -3.32 -8.35 0.32
N GLU A 36 -4.20 -8.93 -0.49
CA GLU A 36 -4.57 -10.34 -0.40
C GLU A 36 -3.35 -11.24 -0.61
N MET A 37 -2.54 -10.98 -1.63
CA MET A 37 -1.30 -11.75 -1.86
C MET A 37 -0.31 -11.63 -0.68
N LEU A 38 -0.21 -10.45 -0.07
CA LEU A 38 0.61 -10.28 1.14
C LEU A 38 0.04 -11.04 2.34
N ALA A 39 -1.28 -11.13 2.48
CA ALA A 39 -1.95 -11.92 3.51
C ALA A 39 -1.71 -13.43 3.30
N LEU A 40 -1.71 -13.89 2.05
CA LEU A 40 -1.35 -15.26 1.65
C LEU A 40 0.15 -15.56 1.73
N LYS A 41 0.97 -14.59 2.20
CA LYS A 41 2.43 -14.69 2.28
C LYS A 41 3.11 -14.91 0.93
N ASP A 42 2.50 -14.46 -0.16
CA ASP A 42 3.10 -14.41 -1.50
C ASP A 42 3.48 -12.97 -1.88
N PRO A 43 4.63 -12.47 -1.41
CA PRO A 43 5.07 -11.12 -1.73
C PRO A 43 5.46 -10.95 -3.20
N HIS A 44 5.78 -12.02 -3.93
CA HIS A 44 6.12 -11.92 -5.35
C HIS A 44 4.87 -11.72 -6.20
N ALA A 45 3.77 -12.41 -5.88
CA ALA A 45 2.48 -12.16 -6.52
C ALA A 45 1.98 -10.74 -6.22
N ALA A 46 2.12 -10.26 -4.98
CA ALA A 46 1.76 -8.88 -4.62
C ALA A 46 2.50 -7.85 -5.49
N LEU A 47 3.80 -8.05 -5.72
CA LEU A 47 4.61 -7.13 -6.54
C LEU A 47 4.15 -7.06 -8.00
N LYS A 48 3.54 -8.11 -8.56
CA LYS A 48 2.99 -8.06 -9.93
C LYS A 48 1.89 -7.01 -10.07
N PHE A 49 1.13 -6.75 -9.01
CA PHE A 49 0.11 -5.69 -8.98
C PHE A 49 0.72 -4.34 -8.58
N LEU A 50 1.67 -4.33 -7.64
CA LEU A 50 2.23 -3.11 -7.06
C LEU A 50 3.27 -2.41 -7.94
N GLU A 51 4.09 -3.13 -8.71
CA GLU A 51 5.14 -2.49 -9.53
C GLU A 51 4.58 -1.56 -10.63
N PRO A 52 3.51 -1.93 -11.37
CA PRO A 52 2.85 -1.00 -12.27
C PRO A 52 2.30 0.22 -11.53
N LEU A 53 1.62 0.02 -10.39
CA LEU A 53 1.07 1.11 -9.60
C LEU A 53 2.15 2.04 -9.05
N LEU A 54 3.28 1.50 -8.60
CA LEU A 54 4.40 2.29 -8.07
C LEU A 54 5.06 3.13 -9.16
N ARG A 55 5.04 2.67 -10.42
CA ARG A 55 5.53 3.44 -11.56
C ARG A 55 4.55 4.56 -11.95
N ASP A 56 3.25 4.28 -11.91
CA ASP A 56 2.21 5.21 -12.37
C ASP A 56 1.84 6.24 -11.28
N HIS A 57 1.91 5.83 -10.01
CA HIS A 57 1.58 6.61 -8.82
C HIS A 57 2.71 6.51 -7.79
N PRO A 58 3.91 7.01 -8.10
CA PRO A 58 5.08 6.82 -7.26
C PRO A 58 4.93 7.39 -5.87
N ASP A 59 4.07 8.40 -5.65
CA ASP A 59 3.90 9.09 -4.37
C ASP A 59 2.61 8.70 -3.63
N HIS A 60 1.83 7.73 -4.16
CA HIS A 60 0.62 7.27 -3.47
C HIS A 60 0.99 6.50 -2.20
N PRO A 61 0.57 6.94 -0.99
CA PRO A 61 1.03 6.37 0.27
C PRO A 61 0.83 4.85 0.39
N ASP A 62 -0.36 4.35 0.04
CA ASP A 62 -0.67 2.92 0.12
C ASP A 62 0.14 2.08 -0.85
N VAL A 63 0.31 2.53 -2.09
CA VAL A 63 1.15 1.86 -3.10
C VAL A 63 2.59 1.72 -2.59
N VAL A 64 3.15 2.80 -2.05
CA VAL A 64 4.52 2.85 -1.52
C VAL A 64 4.67 1.91 -0.31
N LEU A 65 3.73 1.99 0.63
CA LEU A 65 3.69 1.15 1.82
C LEU A 65 3.63 -0.33 1.47
N LEU A 66 2.68 -0.73 0.61
CA LEU A 66 2.51 -2.13 0.23
C LEU A 66 3.69 -2.64 -0.59
N ALA A 67 4.25 -1.84 -1.50
CA ALA A 67 5.44 -2.20 -2.26
C ALA A 67 6.66 -2.38 -1.34
N ALA A 68 6.88 -1.47 -0.39
CA ALA A 68 7.97 -1.59 0.57
C ALA A 68 7.84 -2.87 1.43
N ARG A 69 6.63 -3.18 1.90
CA ARG A 69 6.34 -4.43 2.63
C ARG A 69 6.59 -5.67 1.77
N ALA A 70 6.18 -5.65 0.51
CA ALA A 70 6.36 -6.76 -0.42
C ALA A 70 7.84 -6.97 -0.76
N TYR A 71 8.60 -5.90 -1.01
CA TYR A 71 10.05 -5.97 -1.21
C TYR A 71 10.78 -6.49 0.03
N PHE A 72 10.40 -6.04 1.22
CA PHE A 72 10.95 -6.58 2.47
C PHE A 72 10.69 -8.09 2.58
N LYS A 73 9.43 -8.52 2.42
CA LYS A 73 9.05 -9.94 2.55
C LYS A 73 9.70 -10.84 1.48
N SER A 74 9.92 -10.33 0.27
CA SER A 74 10.62 -11.03 -0.83
C SER A 74 12.15 -10.91 -0.79
N ALA A 75 12.72 -10.37 0.30
CA ALA A 75 14.16 -10.18 0.49
C ALA A 75 14.84 -9.25 -0.54
N GLN A 76 14.07 -8.43 -1.25
CA GLN A 76 14.59 -7.36 -2.13
C GLN A 76 14.92 -6.12 -1.29
N LEU A 77 15.87 -6.27 -0.37
CA LEU A 77 16.08 -5.34 0.73
C LEU A 77 16.50 -3.93 0.30
N ASN A 78 17.25 -3.78 -0.79
CA ASN A 78 17.65 -2.46 -1.31
C ASN A 78 16.44 -1.64 -1.81
N LYS A 79 15.46 -2.29 -2.45
CA LYS A 79 14.22 -1.63 -2.88
C LYS A 79 13.33 -1.29 -1.68
N ALA A 80 13.24 -2.21 -0.70
CA ALA A 80 12.54 -1.94 0.55
C ALA A 80 13.16 -0.76 1.31
N LEU A 81 14.49 -0.69 1.35
CA LEU A 81 15.25 0.37 1.99
C LEU A 81 14.87 1.72 1.39
N ALA A 82 15.04 1.88 0.07
CA ALA A 82 14.76 3.13 -0.63
C ALA A 82 13.32 3.63 -0.40
N LEU A 83 12.32 2.75 -0.47
CA LEU A 83 10.94 3.14 -0.22
C LEU A 83 10.71 3.51 1.25
N SER A 84 11.26 2.74 2.20
CA SER A 84 11.10 3.02 3.62
C SER A 84 11.84 4.28 4.08
N GLU A 85 12.99 4.61 3.50
CA GLU A 85 13.68 5.90 3.68
C GLU A 85 12.78 7.05 3.23
N ARG A 86 12.23 6.96 2.02
CA ARG A 86 11.33 8.00 1.49
C ARG A 86 10.06 8.17 2.32
N MET A 87 9.51 7.08 2.86
CA MET A 87 8.37 7.15 3.78
C MET A 87 8.72 7.90 5.07
N VAL A 88 9.90 7.64 5.65
CA VAL A 88 10.38 8.33 6.85
C VAL A 88 10.72 9.79 6.57
N GLU A 89 11.27 10.11 5.39
CA GLU A 89 11.50 11.50 4.96
C GLU A 89 10.18 12.27 4.82
N THR A 90 9.16 11.63 4.25
CA THR A 90 7.83 12.24 4.04
C THR A 90 7.08 12.43 5.35
N ASN A 91 7.07 11.41 6.21
CA ASN A 91 6.47 11.47 7.53
C ASN A 91 7.40 10.89 8.59
N PRO A 92 8.26 11.72 9.20
CA PRO A 92 9.17 11.27 10.24
C PRO A 92 8.46 10.76 11.50
N ALA A 93 7.16 11.00 11.70
CA ALA A 93 6.42 10.51 12.85
C ALA A 93 5.75 9.14 12.60
N ASP A 94 5.81 8.62 11.37
CA ASP A 94 5.24 7.31 11.04
C ASP A 94 6.08 6.18 11.66
N PHE A 95 5.55 5.63 12.77
CA PHE A 95 6.16 4.49 13.47
C PHE A 95 6.25 3.25 12.58
N TYR A 96 5.31 3.04 11.67
CA TYR A 96 5.35 1.91 10.76
C TYR A 96 6.50 2.05 9.75
N ALA A 97 6.65 3.23 9.15
CA ALA A 97 7.75 3.54 8.24
C ALA A 97 9.10 3.35 8.93
N ARG A 98 9.27 3.90 10.14
CA ARG A 98 10.49 3.73 10.95
C ARG A 98 10.77 2.28 11.28
N ARG A 99 9.74 1.51 11.66
CA ARG A 99 9.89 0.07 11.94
C ARG A 99 10.33 -0.68 10.70
N LEU A 100 9.73 -0.41 9.55
CA LEU A 100 10.07 -1.08 8.30
C LEU A 100 11.50 -0.75 7.87
N LEU A 101 11.91 0.50 7.96
CA LEU A 101 13.28 0.95 7.70
C LEU A 101 14.29 0.26 8.63
N GLY A 102 14.05 0.33 9.94
CA GLY A 102 14.91 -0.30 10.94
C GLY A 102 15.07 -1.82 10.73
N ARG A 103 13.97 -2.53 10.48
CA ARG A 103 14.04 -3.98 10.19
C ARG A 103 14.73 -4.30 8.87
N THR A 104 14.57 -3.44 7.87
CA THR A 104 15.26 -3.59 6.58
C THR A 104 16.76 -3.42 6.77
N LEU A 105 17.19 -2.38 7.50
CA LEU A 105 18.58 -2.14 7.87
C LEU A 105 19.18 -3.31 8.66
N GLN A 106 18.45 -3.88 9.62
CA GLN A 106 18.90 -5.09 10.34
C GLN A 106 19.16 -6.26 9.39
N ARG A 107 18.25 -6.55 8.45
CA ARG A 107 18.43 -7.65 7.48
C ARG A 107 19.54 -7.38 6.46
N LEU A 108 19.88 -6.12 6.24
CA LEU A 108 21.04 -5.70 5.45
C LEU A 108 22.37 -5.76 6.22
N GLY A 109 22.35 -6.10 7.52
CA GLY A 109 23.55 -6.10 8.38
C GLY A 109 23.95 -4.70 8.90
N ARG A 110 23.12 -3.67 8.68
CA ARG A 110 23.36 -2.28 9.10
C ARG A 110 22.74 -2.02 10.49
N ALA A 111 23.13 -2.83 11.47
CA ALA A 111 22.51 -2.83 12.80
C ALA A 111 22.65 -1.49 13.54
N ASP A 112 23.77 -0.79 13.37
CA ASP A 112 24.01 0.51 14.01
C ASP A 112 23.01 1.58 13.57
N GLU A 113 22.74 1.64 12.28
CA GLU A 113 21.76 2.57 11.71
C GLU A 113 20.33 2.17 12.10
N ALA A 114 20.04 0.87 12.11
CA ALA A 114 18.73 0.37 12.55
C ALA A 114 18.38 0.77 13.98
N ARG A 115 19.35 0.78 14.92
CA ARG A 115 19.12 1.20 16.31
C ARG A 115 18.57 2.63 16.41
N GLY A 116 18.97 3.52 15.51
CA GLY A 116 18.42 4.88 15.45
C GLY A 116 16.92 4.90 15.17
N HIS A 117 16.43 3.98 14.34
CA HIS A 117 15.03 3.89 13.93
C HIS A 117 14.16 3.06 14.88
N LEU A 118 14.74 2.08 15.58
CA LEU A 118 13.99 1.11 16.40
C LEU A 118 13.96 1.42 17.90
N ARG A 119 14.80 2.34 18.40
CA ARG A 119 14.98 2.58 19.85
C ARG A 119 13.69 2.72 20.66
N LEU A 120 12.69 3.42 20.14
CA LEU A 120 11.41 3.65 20.83
C LEU A 120 10.29 2.69 20.36
N ILE A 121 10.54 1.89 19.32
CA ILE A 121 9.52 1.00 18.74
C ILE A 121 9.47 -0.31 19.50
N ASP A 122 10.63 -0.85 19.83
CA ASP A 122 10.72 -2.14 20.53
C ASP A 122 10.23 -2.02 21.99
N GLU A 123 10.30 -0.82 22.60
CA GLU A 123 9.76 -0.52 23.94
C GLU A 123 8.23 -0.49 24.02
N ILE A 124 7.53 -0.31 22.90
CA ILE A 124 6.06 -0.21 22.85
C ILE A 124 5.43 -1.56 22.43
N ALA A 125 6.23 -2.51 21.96
CA ALA A 125 5.77 -3.78 21.41
C ALA A 125 5.80 -4.98 22.38
N GLU A 126 6.14 -4.74 23.66
CA GLU A 126 5.98 -5.68 24.80
C GLU A 126 4.74 -5.34 25.63
#